data_AF-I1YET8-F1
#
_entry.id   AF-I1YET8-F1
#
_cell.length_a   1.000
_cell.length_b   1.000
_cell.length_c   1.000
_cell.angle_alpha   90.00
_cell.angle_beta   90.00
_cell.angle_gamma   90.00
#
_symmetry.space_group_name_H-M   'P 1'
#
loop_
_entity.id
_entity.type
_entity.pdbx_description
1 polymer ?
#
loop_
_entity_poly.entity_id
_entity_poly.type
_entity_poly.pdbx_seq_one_letter_code
_entity_poly.pdbx_strand_id
1 'polypeptide(L)'
;MELSLHDIHADSVELAIDRARQYRSLLEPEIAESICLDVLHIQPDNQQARIIYILALTDQIDVSGSQSPFQAIETAIELLDNPYQQQYYTGIYFERRARFMLSQPMSRAFAYDYFVKALQCYQQAEKIRPEHNDESILRWNSCVRTIAREKLKPVSEQDKVQMSRES
;
A
#
# COMPACT_ATOMS: atom_id res chain seq x y z
N MET A 1 22.73 -19.15 22.35
CA MET A 1 21.36 -18.65 22.53
C MET A 1 20.59 -19.08 21.31
N GLU A 2 19.56 -19.90 21.48
CA GLU A 2 18.68 -20.29 20.37
C GLU A 2 17.69 -19.15 20.10
N LEU A 3 17.48 -18.83 18.82
CA LEU A 3 16.58 -17.78 18.39
C LEU A 3 15.28 -18.43 17.89
N SER A 4 14.17 -18.16 18.58
CA SER A 4 12.83 -18.65 18.24
C SER A 4 11.79 -17.58 18.52
N LEU A 5 10.72 -17.56 17.72
CA LEU A 5 9.56 -16.72 17.99
C LEU A 5 8.76 -17.29 19.17
N HIS A 6 8.09 -16.40 19.91
CA HIS A 6 7.21 -16.75 21.01
C HIS A 6 5.79 -16.29 20.68
N ASP A 7 4.82 -17.19 20.84
CA ASP A 7 3.42 -16.85 20.60
C ASP A 7 2.94 -15.78 21.58
N ILE A 8 2.18 -14.82 21.05
CA ILE A 8 1.43 -13.88 21.88
C ILE A 8 0.18 -14.56 22.45
N HIS A 9 -0.31 -14.03 23.56
CA HIS A 9 -1.57 -14.51 24.14
C HIS A 9 -2.75 -13.99 23.32
N ALA A 10 -3.78 -14.83 23.12
CA ALA A 10 -4.98 -14.45 22.39
C ALA A 10 -5.68 -13.21 22.99
N ASP A 11 -5.66 -13.07 24.31
CA ASP A 11 -6.24 -11.92 25.03
C ASP A 11 -5.46 -10.61 24.82
N SER A 12 -4.24 -10.69 24.27
CA SER A 12 -3.39 -9.53 23.99
C SER A 12 -3.57 -8.97 22.57
N VAL A 13 -4.41 -9.59 21.72
CA VAL A 13 -4.56 -9.21 20.31
C VAL A 13 -4.99 -7.76 20.13
N GLU A 14 -5.99 -7.30 20.88
CA GLU A 14 -6.48 -5.91 20.77
C GLU A 14 -5.38 -4.91 21.09
N LEU A 15 -4.64 -5.16 22.20
CA LEU A 15 -3.50 -4.34 22.58
C LEU A 15 -2.39 -4.36 21.51
N ALA A 16 -2.10 -5.52 20.92
CA ALA A 16 -1.11 -5.66 19.86
C ALA A 16 -1.50 -4.85 18.62
N ILE A 17 -2.77 -4.91 18.20
CA ILE A 17 -3.31 -4.11 17.09
C ILE A 17 -3.15 -2.61 17.35
N ASP A 18 -3.47 -2.14 18.56
CA ASP A 18 -3.29 -0.74 18.93
C ASP A 18 -1.83 -0.32 18.91
N ARG A 19 -0.92 -1.18 19.38
CA ARG A 19 0.53 -0.93 19.28
C ARG A 19 1.00 -0.88 17.84
N ALA A 20 0.53 -1.76 16.97
CA ALA A 20 0.88 -1.72 15.55
C ALA A 20 0.44 -0.38 14.89
N ARG A 21 -0.76 0.15 15.21
CA ARG A 21 -1.19 1.49 14.76
C ARG A 21 -0.28 2.59 15.31
N GLN A 22 0.12 2.49 16.59
CA GLN A 22 1.01 3.45 17.24
C GLN A 22 2.39 3.48 16.57
N TYR A 23 3.02 2.32 16.38
CA TYR A 23 4.34 2.22 15.74
C TYR A 23 4.36 2.75 14.31
N ARG A 24 3.30 2.48 13.52
CA ARG A 24 3.16 3.14 12.20
C ARG A 24 3.10 4.65 12.30
N SER A 25 2.40 5.19 13.30
CA SER A 25 2.29 6.64 13.52
C SER A 25 3.62 7.27 13.96
N LEU A 26 4.54 6.46 14.51
CA LEU A 26 5.90 6.85 14.87
C LEU A 26 6.90 6.68 13.71
N LEU A 27 6.44 6.33 12.51
CA LEU A 27 7.28 5.99 11.35
C LEU A 27 8.19 4.78 11.59
N GLU A 28 7.72 3.80 12.37
CA GLU A 28 8.38 2.52 12.61
C GLU A 28 7.58 1.37 11.97
N PRO A 29 7.48 1.32 10.63
CA PRO A 29 6.61 0.36 9.93
C PRO A 29 7.09 -1.09 10.04
N GLU A 30 8.39 -1.36 10.21
CA GLU A 30 8.93 -2.72 10.38
C GLU A 30 8.48 -3.33 11.72
N ILE A 31 8.40 -2.52 12.78
CA ILE A 31 7.89 -2.97 14.07
C ILE A 31 6.38 -3.25 13.96
N ALA A 32 5.65 -2.37 13.29
CA ALA A 32 4.22 -2.60 13.06
C ALA A 32 3.95 -3.84 12.21
N GLU A 33 4.77 -4.09 11.19
CA GLU A 33 4.73 -5.31 10.38
C GLU A 33 4.91 -6.55 11.26
N SER A 34 5.97 -6.59 12.06
CA SER A 34 6.27 -7.70 12.96
C SER A 34 5.10 -8.02 13.90
N ILE A 35 4.51 -7.00 14.53
CA ILE A 35 3.36 -7.19 15.43
C ILE A 35 2.15 -7.75 14.66
N CYS A 36 1.90 -7.28 13.43
CA CYS A 36 0.80 -7.80 12.63
C CYS A 36 1.02 -9.26 12.25
N LEU A 37 2.26 -9.67 11.95
CA LEU A 37 2.59 -11.08 11.68
C LEU A 37 2.30 -11.96 12.90
N ASP A 38 2.65 -11.51 14.11
CA ASP A 38 2.35 -12.25 15.35
C ASP A 38 0.84 -12.39 15.58
N VAL A 39 0.07 -11.33 15.33
CA VAL A 39 -1.41 -11.38 15.42
C VAL A 39 -2.00 -12.30 14.36
N LEU A 40 -1.54 -12.22 13.11
CA LEU A 40 -2.03 -13.05 12.01
C LEU A 40 -1.58 -14.52 12.15
N HIS A 41 -0.50 -14.79 12.89
CA HIS A 41 -0.10 -16.16 13.22
C HIS A 41 -1.15 -16.86 14.10
N ILE A 42 -1.65 -16.17 15.14
CA ILE A 42 -2.64 -16.74 16.06
C ILE A 42 -4.09 -16.55 15.59
N GLN A 43 -4.36 -15.51 14.80
CA GLN A 43 -5.68 -15.19 14.24
C GLN A 43 -5.57 -14.82 12.75
N PRO A 44 -5.47 -15.83 11.86
CA PRO A 44 -5.24 -15.60 10.43
C PRO A 44 -6.30 -14.71 9.76
N ASP A 45 -7.56 -14.77 10.23
CA ASP A 45 -8.70 -14.04 9.66
C ASP A 45 -8.91 -12.64 10.27
N ASN A 46 -7.97 -12.15 11.09
CA ASN A 46 -8.09 -10.83 11.71
C ASN A 46 -7.92 -9.69 10.68
N GLN A 47 -9.04 -9.21 10.14
CA GLN A 47 -9.06 -8.17 9.09
C GLN A 47 -8.43 -6.85 9.55
N GLN A 48 -8.55 -6.49 10.83
CA GLN A 48 -7.95 -5.25 11.33
C GLN A 48 -6.42 -5.32 11.33
N ALA A 49 -5.85 -6.44 11.79
CA ALA A 49 -4.41 -6.68 11.72
C ALA A 49 -3.92 -6.70 10.26
N ARG A 50 -4.68 -7.34 9.36
CA ARG A 50 -4.37 -7.39 7.93
C ARG A 50 -4.34 -6.01 7.27
N ILE A 51 -5.29 -5.15 7.59
CA ILE A 51 -5.30 -3.75 7.11
C ILE A 51 -4.04 -3.01 7.57
N ILE A 52 -3.66 -3.15 8.84
CA ILE A 52 -2.47 -2.49 9.37
C ILE A 52 -1.20 -3.07 8.73
N TYR A 53 -1.15 -4.38 8.53
CA TYR A 53 -0.06 -5.08 7.83
C TYR A 53 0.14 -4.53 6.42
N ILE A 54 -0.93 -4.47 5.61
CA ILE A 54 -0.88 -3.88 4.26
C ILE A 54 -0.31 -2.47 4.32
N LEU A 55 -0.83 -1.64 5.23
CA LEU A 55 -0.39 -0.27 5.33
C LEU A 55 1.08 -0.15 5.77
N ALA A 56 1.54 -0.96 6.74
CA ALA A 56 2.94 -1.03 7.17
C ALA A 56 3.86 -1.40 6.00
N LEU A 57 3.53 -2.46 5.25
CA LEU A 57 4.29 -2.87 4.07
C LEU A 57 4.34 -1.77 3.01
N THR A 58 3.23 -1.05 2.79
CA THR A 58 3.22 0.06 1.81
C THR A 58 4.00 1.30 2.27
N ASP A 59 4.16 1.49 3.57
CA ASP A 59 4.99 2.57 4.14
C ASP A 59 6.49 2.27 3.93
N GLN A 60 6.89 1.00 3.85
CA GLN A 60 8.26 0.56 3.56
C GLN A 60 8.65 0.63 2.08
N ILE A 61 7.77 1.12 1.20
CA ILE A 61 8.11 1.38 -0.22
C ILE A 61 8.94 2.67 -0.30
N ASP A 62 10.21 2.61 0.14
CA ASP A 62 11.09 3.79 0.08
C ASP A 62 12.57 3.50 -0.30
N VAL A 63 13.08 2.27 -0.15
CA VAL A 63 14.54 2.09 -0.10
C VAL A 63 15.20 1.51 -1.37
N SER A 64 14.57 0.56 -2.10
CA SER A 64 15.33 -0.18 -3.13
C SER A 64 14.56 -0.74 -4.32
N GLY A 65 13.22 -0.78 -4.30
CA GLY A 65 12.39 -1.36 -5.37
C GLY A 65 12.57 -2.86 -5.63
N SER A 66 13.73 -3.44 -5.34
CA SER A 66 14.09 -4.85 -5.51
C SER A 66 13.84 -5.69 -4.24
N GLN A 67 13.73 -5.06 -3.07
CA GLN A 67 13.39 -5.72 -1.79
C GLN A 67 12.02 -5.29 -1.25
N SER A 68 11.25 -4.50 -2.01
CA SER A 68 9.93 -4.08 -1.58
C SER A 68 8.97 -5.28 -1.52
N PRO A 69 8.14 -5.40 -0.47
CA PRO A 69 7.31 -6.59 -0.22
C PRO A 69 6.05 -6.65 -1.11
N PHE A 70 6.18 -6.43 -2.42
CA PHE A 70 5.07 -6.28 -3.36
C PHE A 70 4.12 -7.49 -3.35
N GLN A 71 4.68 -8.70 -3.41
CA GLN A 71 3.88 -9.92 -3.39
C GLN A 71 3.13 -10.11 -2.06
N ALA A 72 3.74 -9.75 -0.93
CA ALA A 72 3.10 -9.82 0.37
C ALA A 72 1.95 -8.81 0.48
N ILE A 73 2.13 -7.60 -0.06
CA ILE A 73 1.06 -6.58 -0.14
C ILE A 73 -0.11 -7.10 -0.96
N GLU A 74 0.15 -7.59 -2.17
CA GLU A 74 -0.88 -8.09 -3.09
C GLU A 74 -1.65 -9.27 -2.46
N THR A 75 -0.94 -10.24 -1.89
CA THR A 75 -1.54 -11.38 -1.18
C THR A 75 -2.41 -10.92 0.00
N ALA A 76 -1.91 -9.99 0.82
CA ALA A 76 -2.64 -9.50 1.97
C ALA A 76 -3.91 -8.73 1.56
N ILE A 77 -3.88 -7.99 0.44
CA ILE A 77 -5.06 -7.31 -0.09
C ILE A 77 -6.09 -8.31 -0.60
N GLU A 78 -5.68 -9.35 -1.33
CA GLU A 78 -6.58 -10.38 -1.86
C GLU A 78 -7.36 -11.09 -0.75
N LEU A 79 -6.75 -11.27 0.42
CA LEU A 79 -7.38 -11.92 1.57
C LEU A 79 -8.41 -11.04 2.29
N LEU A 80 -8.48 -9.72 2.03
CA LEU A 80 -9.52 -8.86 2.63
C LEU A 80 -10.92 -9.33 2.23
N ASP A 81 -11.85 -9.36 3.18
CA ASP A 81 -13.22 -9.87 2.99
C ASP A 81 -14.19 -8.83 2.42
N ASN A 82 -13.76 -7.56 2.34
CA ASN A 82 -14.58 -6.45 1.88
C ASN A 82 -14.11 -5.94 0.51
N PRO A 83 -14.95 -6.02 -0.54
CA PRO A 83 -14.60 -5.56 -1.88
C PRO A 83 -14.22 -4.07 -1.96
N TYR A 84 -14.83 -3.21 -1.12
CA TYR A 84 -14.44 -1.80 -1.02
C TYR A 84 -13.00 -1.68 -0.51
N GLN A 85 -12.66 -2.42 0.55
CA GLN A 85 -11.31 -2.38 1.13
C GLN A 85 -10.28 -2.94 0.16
N GLN A 86 -10.58 -4.04 -0.56
CA GLN A 86 -9.71 -4.57 -1.60
C GLN A 86 -9.35 -3.49 -2.64
N GLN A 87 -10.35 -2.81 -3.21
CA GLN A 87 -10.12 -1.73 -4.18
C GLN A 87 -9.38 -0.54 -3.56
N TYR A 88 -9.78 -0.12 -2.36
CA TYR A 88 -9.20 1.03 -1.69
C TYR A 88 -7.71 0.81 -1.34
N TYR A 89 -7.35 -0.32 -0.74
CA TYR A 89 -5.96 -0.62 -0.37
C TYR A 89 -5.09 -0.95 -1.60
N THR A 90 -5.67 -1.51 -2.68
CA THR A 90 -4.99 -1.60 -3.98
C THR A 90 -4.64 -0.21 -4.53
N GLY A 91 -5.56 0.75 -4.38
CA GLY A 91 -5.31 2.15 -4.73
C GLY A 91 -4.15 2.76 -3.92
N ILE A 92 -4.11 2.52 -2.61
CA ILE A 92 -3.02 2.99 -1.73
C ILE A 92 -1.68 2.38 -2.15
N TYR A 93 -1.65 1.08 -2.46
CA TYR A 93 -0.46 0.39 -2.95
C TYR A 93 0.10 1.06 -4.21
N PHE A 94 -0.73 1.28 -5.24
CA PHE A 94 -0.28 1.96 -6.45
C PHE A 94 0.10 3.42 -6.20
N GLU A 95 -0.61 4.14 -5.34
CA GLU A 95 -0.26 5.52 -4.98
C GLU A 95 1.12 5.59 -4.33
N ARG A 96 1.44 4.67 -3.41
CA ARG A 96 2.75 4.61 -2.76
C ARG A 96 3.86 4.33 -3.76
N ARG A 97 3.65 3.38 -4.69
CA ARG A 97 4.57 3.14 -5.81
C ARG A 97 4.76 4.37 -6.69
N ALA A 98 3.68 5.09 -7.01
CA ALA A 98 3.75 6.32 -7.80
C ALA A 98 4.60 7.39 -7.10
N ARG A 99 4.39 7.58 -5.80
CA ARG A 99 5.14 8.55 -4.99
C ARG A 99 6.61 8.18 -4.87
N PHE A 100 6.93 6.90 -4.72
CA PHE A 100 8.32 6.45 -4.77
C PHE A 100 8.95 6.71 -6.15
N MET A 101 8.25 6.41 -7.24
CA MET A 101 8.74 6.71 -8.60
C MET A 101 8.93 8.21 -8.85
N LEU A 102 8.26 9.10 -8.10
CA LEU A 102 8.53 10.54 -8.17
C LEU A 102 9.84 10.96 -7.50
N SER A 103 10.32 10.23 -6.50
CA SER A 103 11.59 10.55 -5.83
C SER A 103 12.80 10.08 -6.62
N GLN A 104 12.62 9.14 -7.57
CA GLN A 104 13.69 8.59 -8.38
C GLN A 104 13.95 9.43 -9.66
N PRO A 105 15.21 9.55 -10.13
CA PRO A 105 15.53 10.18 -11.40
C PRO A 105 14.94 9.42 -12.60
N MET A 106 14.49 10.15 -13.64
CA MET A 106 14.04 9.59 -14.92
C MET A 106 12.84 8.61 -14.88
N SER A 107 12.10 8.53 -13.76
CA SER A 107 10.94 7.64 -13.58
C SER A 107 9.58 8.36 -13.52
N ARG A 108 9.53 9.65 -13.86
CA ARG A 108 8.29 10.46 -13.77
C ARG A 108 7.14 9.91 -14.63
N ALA A 109 7.45 9.29 -15.76
CA ALA A 109 6.43 8.69 -16.62
C ALA A 109 5.84 7.41 -16.01
N PHE A 110 6.68 6.58 -15.36
CA PHE A 110 6.20 5.45 -14.55
C PHE A 110 5.38 5.91 -13.35
N ALA A 111 5.75 7.02 -12.72
CA ALA A 111 4.96 7.61 -11.65
C ALA A 111 3.54 7.98 -12.13
N TYR A 112 3.42 8.56 -13.33
CA TYR A 112 2.12 8.85 -13.94
C TYR A 112 1.28 7.57 -14.09
N ASP A 113 1.85 6.51 -14.65
CA ASP A 113 1.13 5.25 -14.88
C ASP A 113 0.63 4.63 -13.57
N TYR A 114 1.44 4.66 -12.50
CA TYR A 114 1.00 4.20 -11.18
C TYR A 114 -0.08 5.11 -10.56
N PHE A 115 0.00 6.43 -10.73
CA PHE A 115 -1.10 7.29 -10.31
C PHE A 115 -2.40 6.99 -11.05
N VAL A 116 -2.35 6.72 -12.36
CA VAL A 116 -3.54 6.34 -13.13
C VAL A 116 -4.14 5.04 -12.60
N LYS A 117 -3.31 4.03 -12.30
CA LYS A 117 -3.78 2.77 -11.66
C LYS A 117 -4.44 3.04 -10.30
N ALA A 118 -3.81 3.87 -9.45
CA ALA A 118 -4.38 4.24 -8.16
C ALA A 118 -5.75 4.93 -8.31
N LEU A 119 -5.86 5.88 -9.25
CA LEU A 119 -7.11 6.57 -9.57
C LEU A 119 -8.20 5.58 -10.02
N GLN A 120 -7.89 4.64 -10.91
CA GLN A 120 -8.85 3.61 -11.34
C GLN A 120 -9.39 2.79 -10.17
N CYS A 121 -8.53 2.38 -9.24
CA CYS A 121 -8.93 1.69 -8.01
C CYS A 121 -9.82 2.56 -7.13
N TYR A 122 -9.46 3.83 -6.89
CA TYR A 122 -10.28 4.74 -6.08
C TYR A 122 -11.65 5.03 -6.72
N GLN A 123 -11.73 5.13 -8.04
CA GLN A 123 -13.01 5.27 -8.75
C GLN A 123 -13.88 4.01 -8.59
N GLN A 124 -13.29 2.82 -8.58
CA GLN A 124 -14.02 1.58 -8.33
C GLN A 124 -14.49 1.51 -6.88
N ALA A 125 -13.62 1.84 -5.92
CA ALA A 125 -13.94 1.91 -4.50
C ALA A 125 -15.08 2.92 -4.23
N GLU A 126 -15.05 4.10 -4.85
CA GLU A 126 -16.06 5.13 -4.69
C GLU A 126 -17.48 4.62 -5.02
N LYS A 127 -17.62 3.75 -6.03
CA LYS A 127 -18.91 3.21 -6.48
C LYS A 127 -19.54 2.24 -5.48
N ILE A 128 -18.74 1.58 -4.67
CA ILE A 128 -19.17 0.55 -3.71
C ILE A 128 -18.92 0.95 -2.26
N ARG A 129 -18.61 2.22 -2.02
CA ARG A 129 -18.21 2.72 -0.70
C ARG A 129 -19.36 2.61 0.31
N PRO A 130 -19.06 2.33 1.58
CA PRO A 130 -20.03 2.50 2.66
C PRO A 130 -20.58 3.93 2.71
N GLU A 131 -21.79 4.07 3.25
CA GLU A 131 -22.40 5.38 3.45
C GLU A 131 -21.48 6.29 4.27
N HIS A 132 -21.34 7.55 3.85
CA HIS A 132 -20.47 8.55 4.48
C HIS A 132 -18.97 8.22 4.54
N ASN A 133 -18.48 7.23 3.78
CA ASN A 133 -17.04 6.96 3.66
C ASN A 133 -16.47 7.61 2.39
N ASP A 134 -15.94 8.83 2.51
CA ASP A 134 -15.37 9.57 1.38
C ASP A 134 -13.84 9.40 1.24
N GLU A 135 -13.23 8.41 1.90
CA GLU A 135 -11.77 8.23 1.89
C GLU A 135 -11.21 8.03 0.47
N SER A 136 -11.88 7.23 -0.35
CA SER A 136 -11.51 7.01 -1.76
C SER A 136 -11.52 8.32 -2.57
N ILE A 137 -12.48 9.20 -2.32
CA ILE A 137 -12.60 10.51 -2.98
C ILE A 137 -11.46 11.44 -2.52
N LEU A 138 -11.16 11.46 -1.22
CA LEU A 138 -10.05 12.25 -0.68
C LEU A 138 -8.71 11.83 -1.28
N ARG A 139 -8.48 10.51 -1.42
CA ARG A 139 -7.29 9.95 -2.05
C ARG A 139 -7.20 10.29 -3.54
N TRP A 140 -8.30 10.12 -4.28
CA TRP A 140 -8.41 10.55 -5.68
C TRP A 140 -7.98 12.02 -5.84
N ASN A 141 -8.54 12.92 -5.04
CA ASN A 141 -8.24 14.34 -5.09
C ASN A 141 -6.75 14.63 -4.79
N SER A 142 -6.14 13.91 -3.85
CA SER A 142 -4.71 14.01 -3.55
C SER A 142 -3.83 13.59 -4.74
N CYS A 143 -4.18 12.48 -5.40
CA CYS A 143 -3.49 12.01 -6.60
C CYS A 143 -3.59 13.02 -7.75
N VAL A 144 -4.80 13.53 -8.05
CA VAL A 144 -5.01 14.54 -9.10
C VAL A 144 -4.20 15.81 -8.85
N ARG A 145 -4.22 16.34 -7.62
CA ARG A 145 -3.41 17.51 -7.25
C ARG A 145 -1.92 17.25 -7.43
N THR A 146 -1.45 16.05 -7.08
CA THR A 146 -0.05 15.66 -7.24
C THR A 146 0.34 15.59 -8.72
N ILE A 147 -0.45 14.92 -9.57
CA ILE A 147 -0.22 14.85 -11.02
C ILE A 147 -0.13 16.24 -11.64
N ALA A 148 -1.06 17.13 -11.29
CA ALA A 148 -1.10 18.50 -11.81
C ALA A 148 0.12 19.33 -11.35
N ARG A 149 0.45 19.28 -10.05
CA ARG A 149 1.60 20.02 -9.48
C ARG A 149 2.92 19.57 -10.10
N GLU A 150 3.10 18.26 -10.25
CA GLU A 150 4.31 17.64 -10.79
C GLU A 150 4.36 17.64 -12.32
N LYS A 151 3.30 18.12 -12.99
CA LYS A 151 3.13 18.17 -14.45
C LYS A 151 3.39 16.81 -15.12
N LEU A 152 2.93 15.74 -14.48
CA LEU A 152 3.16 14.38 -14.96
C LEU A 152 2.40 14.12 -16.25
N LYS A 153 3.01 13.34 -17.14
CA LYS A 153 2.48 12.99 -18.45
C LYS A 153 2.76 11.50 -18.71
N PRO A 154 1.93 10.84 -19.54
CA PRO A 154 2.23 9.49 -20.00
C PRO A 154 3.55 9.45 -20.77
N VAL A 155 4.20 8.29 -20.78
CA VAL A 155 5.34 8.01 -21.67
C VAL A 155 4.90 8.27 -23.11
N SER A 156 5.70 8.99 -23.90
CA SER A 156 5.37 9.19 -25.31
C SER A 156 5.47 7.87 -26.08
N GLU A 157 4.67 7.69 -27.14
CA GLU A 157 4.73 6.47 -27.95
C GLU A 157 6.13 6.23 -28.57
N GLN A 158 6.90 7.30 -28.80
CA GLN A 158 8.28 7.19 -29.29
C GLN A 158 9.23 6.64 -28.23
N ASP A 159 9.10 7.08 -26.98
CA ASP A 159 9.92 6.61 -25.86
C ASP A 159 9.61 5.14 -25.51
N LYS A 160 8.33 4.72 -25.61
CA LYS A 160 7.93 3.32 -25.41
C LYS A 160 8.60 2.38 -26.41
N VAL A 161 8.65 2.77 -27.68
CA VAL A 161 9.28 1.97 -28.75
C VAL A 161 10.79 1.85 -28.52
N GLN A 162 11.44 2.90 -28.03
CA GLN A 162 12.87 2.86 -27.74
C GLN A 162 13.21 1.96 -26.54
N MET A 163 12.45 2.04 -25.44
CA MET A 163 12.64 1.18 -24.27
C MET A 163 12.43 -0.31 -24.57
N SER A 164 11.46 -0.64 -25.43
CA SER A 164 11.19 -2.03 -25.84
C SER A 164 12.28 -2.66 -26.71
N ARG A 165 13.18 -1.86 -27.28
CA ARG A 165 14.33 -2.33 -28.09
C ARG A 165 15.59 -2.50 -27.26
N GLU A 166 15.61 -1.94 -26.05
CA GLU A 166 16.74 -1.95 -25.11
C GLU A 166 16.56 -2.96 -23.96
N SER A 167 15.40 -3.65 -23.90
CA SER A 167 15.07 -4.72 -22.94
C SER A 167 15.20 -6.10 -23.60
#